data_AF-A0A6M1PEK0-F1
#
_entry.id   AF-A0A6M1PEK0-F1
#
_cell.length_a   1.000
_cell.length_b   1.000
_cell.length_c   1.000
_cell.angle_alpha   90.00
_cell.angle_beta   90.00
_cell.angle_gamma   90.00
#
_symmetry.space_group_name_H-M   'P 1'
#
loop_
_entity.id
_entity.type
_entity.pdbx_description
1 polymer ?
#
loop_
_entity_poly.entity_id
_entity_poly.type
_entity_poly.pdbx_seq_one_letter_code
_entity_poly.pdbx_strand_id
1 'polypeptide(L)'
;MKDEVKEAYRLLGLPEDVTKEEVNRRFDLQLKRRKSATGSGTADSGHTQTYEDEMKAFRLILDDWARTEIQEAENKRLAKWGRFAGTVGRVEDFFRLYRTHVLVTIAIVAVLIAGVAGVQNYLEKKRIEASLPPVDLNIIFIGNYMAENDLEGNGQPVEEALLKAFPEWRRVEVTTLYIPPSNSEGGDMVYVQKAIAELTASTPDVLVLDKDTLPWLAQQGGLELLDDSRLSKWFSTGSKDSYVRKALNDKDGAEHPYGIDFTNSKLASSLPLKHGELIAGVSAGAVNKEKAFQFLERCAAEAGSN
;
A
#
# COMPACT_ATOMS: atom_id res chain seq x y z
N MET A 1 -61.88 0.02 -8.78
CA MET A 1 -61.50 1.21 -7.97
C MET A 1 -62.32 2.44 -8.31
N LYS A 2 -62.21 3.09 -9.48
CA LYS A 2 -63.00 4.31 -9.75
C LYS A 2 -64.53 4.09 -9.71
N ASP A 3 -65.00 2.94 -10.17
CA ASP A 3 -66.44 2.60 -10.13
C ASP A 3 -66.91 2.21 -8.71
N GLU A 4 -66.05 1.57 -7.93
CA GLU A 4 -66.32 1.19 -6.53
C GLU A 4 -66.37 2.43 -5.62
N VAL A 5 -65.54 3.44 -5.88
CA VAL A 5 -65.55 4.72 -5.16
C VAL A 5 -66.84 5.50 -5.46
N LYS A 6 -67.30 5.51 -6.72
CA LYS A 6 -68.60 6.09 -7.09
C LYS A 6 -69.77 5.36 -6.45
N GLU A 7 -69.70 4.03 -6.38
CA GLU A 7 -70.69 3.22 -5.68
C GLU A 7 -70.71 3.51 -4.18
N ALA A 8 -69.55 3.74 -3.56
CA ALA A 8 -69.43 4.17 -2.16
C ALA A 8 -70.07 5.56 -1.92
N TYR A 9 -69.89 6.54 -2.81
CA TYR A 9 -70.59 7.83 -2.72
C TYR A 9 -72.11 7.67 -2.81
N ARG A 10 -72.59 6.82 -3.73
CA ARG A 10 -74.02 6.51 -3.89
C ARG A 10 -74.61 5.81 -2.68
N LEU A 11 -73.89 4.85 -2.10
CA LEU A 11 -74.31 4.11 -0.90
C LEU A 11 -74.46 5.06 0.31
N LEU A 12 -73.57 6.04 0.42
CA LEU A 12 -73.58 7.01 1.52
C LEU A 12 -74.49 8.22 1.30
N GLY A 13 -75.16 8.31 0.14
CA GLY A 13 -75.99 9.45 -0.22
C GLY A 13 -75.21 10.77 -0.26
N LEU A 14 -73.92 10.70 -0.58
CA LEU A 14 -73.03 11.85 -0.65
C LEU A 14 -72.87 12.29 -2.11
N PRO A 15 -72.91 13.60 -2.39
CA PRO A 15 -72.56 14.09 -3.72
C PRO A 15 -71.05 13.88 -3.95
N GLU A 16 -70.67 13.61 -5.20
CA GLU A 16 -69.26 13.31 -5.56
C GLU A 16 -68.30 14.51 -5.34
N ASP A 17 -68.85 15.72 -5.14
CA ASP A 17 -68.11 16.97 -4.89
C ASP A 17 -67.99 17.35 -3.39
N VAL A 18 -68.35 16.44 -2.49
CA VAL A 18 -68.33 16.69 -1.05
C VAL A 18 -66.93 17.03 -0.54
N THR A 19 -66.85 18.00 0.38
CA THR A 19 -65.57 18.42 0.98
C THR A 19 -65.01 17.35 1.92
N LYS A 20 -63.67 17.27 2.01
CA LYS A 20 -62.96 16.33 2.90
C LYS A 20 -63.36 16.47 4.35
N GLU A 21 -63.60 17.70 4.79
CA GLU A 21 -64.06 18.02 6.14
C GLU A 21 -65.48 17.48 6.42
N GLU A 22 -66.38 17.53 5.45
CA GLU A 22 -67.75 17.05 5.60
C GLU A 22 -67.83 15.52 5.62
N VAL A 23 -67.00 14.82 4.82
CA VAL A 23 -66.89 13.36 4.87
C VAL A 23 -66.31 12.89 6.21
N ASN A 24 -65.23 13.53 6.68
CA ASN A 24 -64.65 13.22 8.00
C ASN A 24 -65.63 13.50 9.13
N ARG A 25 -66.37 14.61 9.07
CA ARG A 25 -67.40 14.95 10.06
C ARG A 25 -68.50 13.90 10.12
N ARG A 26 -68.99 13.43 8.97
CA ARG A 26 -70.02 12.38 8.90
C ARG A 26 -69.49 11.03 9.39
N PHE A 27 -68.26 10.70 9.06
CA PHE A 27 -67.57 9.52 9.56
C PHE A 27 -67.46 9.54 11.09
N ASP A 28 -67.05 10.67 11.67
CA ASP A 28 -66.94 10.86 13.12
C ASP A 28 -68.30 10.78 13.83
N LEU A 29 -69.33 11.37 13.24
CA LEU A 29 -70.71 11.30 13.75
C LEU A 29 -71.22 9.86 13.73
N GLN A 30 -70.95 9.09 12.67
CA GLN A 30 -71.29 7.67 12.61
C GLN A 30 -70.54 6.85 13.66
N LEU A 31 -69.24 7.10 13.82
CA LEU A 31 -68.42 6.41 14.82
C LEU A 31 -68.91 6.69 16.26
N LYS A 32 -69.30 7.95 16.54
CA LYS A 32 -69.88 8.36 17.82
C LYS A 32 -71.25 7.71 18.06
N ARG A 33 -72.11 7.65 17.04
CA ARG A 33 -73.44 7.00 17.10
C ARG A 33 -73.35 5.50 17.38
N ARG A 34 -72.36 4.82 16.77
CA ARG A 34 -72.08 3.40 17.07
C ARG A 34 -71.63 3.21 18.52
N LYS A 35 -70.67 4.01 19.00
CA LYS A 35 -70.19 3.94 20.40
C LYS A 35 -71.33 4.12 21.40
N SER A 36 -72.29 5.01 21.12
CA SER A 36 -73.49 5.16 21.97
C SER A 36 -74.49 4.00 21.87
N ALA A 37 -74.66 3.39 20.69
CA ALA A 37 -75.61 2.29 20.47
C ALA A 37 -75.11 0.94 21.02
N THR A 38 -73.80 0.69 20.98
CA THR A 38 -73.19 -0.52 21.57
C THR A 38 -73.29 -0.53 23.11
N GLY A 39 -73.41 0.63 23.75
CA GLY A 39 -73.62 0.75 25.20
C GLY A 39 -75.06 0.44 25.68
N SER A 40 -76.04 0.37 24.78
CA SER A 40 -77.47 0.22 25.12
C SER A 40 -78.08 -1.16 24.80
N GLY A 41 -77.25 -2.20 24.59
CA GLY A 41 -77.66 -3.62 24.62
C GLY A 41 -78.71 -4.09 23.60
N THR A 42 -79.08 -3.28 22.60
CA THR A 42 -80.09 -3.60 21.58
C THR A 42 -79.41 -3.77 20.23
N ALA A 43 -78.86 -4.96 19.97
CA ALA A 43 -78.25 -5.30 18.70
C ALA A 43 -79.30 -5.89 17.75
N ASP A 44 -79.90 -5.03 16.92
CA ASP A 44 -80.64 -5.50 15.75
C ASP A 44 -79.65 -5.87 14.63
N SER A 45 -79.69 -7.14 14.22
CA SER A 45 -78.75 -7.74 13.26
C SER A 45 -78.78 -7.06 11.88
N GLY A 46 -79.94 -6.55 11.44
CA GLY A 46 -80.09 -5.84 10.17
C GLY A 46 -79.42 -4.46 10.15
N HIS A 47 -79.45 -3.74 11.28
CA HIS A 47 -78.76 -2.46 11.39
C HIS A 47 -77.24 -2.61 11.42
N THR A 48 -76.74 -3.71 12.00
CA THR A 48 -75.29 -3.96 12.14
C THR A 48 -74.61 -4.14 10.78
N GLN A 49 -75.25 -4.85 9.84
CA GLN A 49 -74.70 -5.08 8.50
C GLN A 49 -74.66 -3.79 7.66
N THR A 50 -75.72 -2.98 7.70
CA THR A 50 -75.76 -1.67 7.03
C THR A 50 -74.64 -0.74 7.52
N TYR A 51 -74.34 -0.74 8.83
CA TYR A 51 -73.23 0.06 9.37
C TYR A 51 -71.85 -0.41 8.91
N GLU A 52 -71.63 -1.73 8.77
CA GLU A 52 -70.36 -2.24 8.26
C GLU A 52 -70.14 -1.86 6.80
N ASP A 53 -71.20 -1.87 6.00
CA ASP A 53 -71.13 -1.51 4.59
C ASP A 53 -70.94 0.00 4.39
N GLU A 54 -71.60 0.83 5.21
CA GLU A 54 -71.34 2.28 5.26
C GLU A 54 -69.89 2.59 5.69
N MET A 55 -69.37 1.89 6.71
CA MET A 55 -68.00 2.04 7.19
C MET A 55 -66.96 1.65 6.12
N LYS A 56 -67.21 0.57 5.37
CA LYS A 56 -66.36 0.17 4.23
C LYS A 56 -66.36 1.23 3.14
N ALA A 57 -67.53 1.79 2.82
CA ALA A 57 -67.66 2.86 1.83
C ALA A 57 -66.90 4.12 2.25
N PHE A 58 -66.99 4.54 3.51
CA PHE A 58 -66.20 5.67 4.01
C PHE A 58 -64.69 5.41 3.95
N ARG A 59 -64.23 4.23 4.35
CA ARG A 59 -62.81 3.85 4.27
C ARG A 59 -62.31 3.85 2.83
N LEU A 60 -63.10 3.33 1.89
CA LEU A 60 -62.75 3.32 0.48
C LEU A 60 -62.53 4.73 -0.06
N ILE A 61 -63.41 5.68 0.27
CA ILE A 61 -63.30 7.08 -0.14
C ILE A 61 -62.06 7.73 0.49
N LEU A 62 -61.83 7.52 1.79
CA LEU A 62 -60.69 8.10 2.50
C LEU A 62 -59.34 7.53 2.00
N ASP A 63 -59.30 6.22 1.70
CA ASP A 63 -58.11 5.56 1.16
C ASP A 63 -57.81 6.03 -0.27
N ASP A 64 -58.83 6.25 -1.09
CA ASP A 64 -58.68 6.80 -2.45
C ASP A 64 -58.14 8.24 -2.41
N TRP A 65 -58.65 9.07 -1.50
CA TRP A 65 -58.14 10.42 -1.27
C TRP A 65 -56.71 10.42 -0.72
N ALA A 66 -56.39 9.55 0.24
CA ALA A 66 -55.04 9.43 0.77
C ALA A 66 -54.04 8.99 -0.32
N ARG A 67 -54.44 8.05 -1.19
CA ARG A 67 -53.63 7.63 -2.34
C ARG A 67 -53.44 8.77 -3.34
N THR A 68 -54.50 9.51 -3.64
CA THR A 68 -54.46 10.64 -4.56
C THR A 68 -53.55 11.76 -4.01
N GLU A 69 -53.65 12.06 -2.71
CA GLU A 69 -52.82 13.07 -2.04
C GLU A 69 -51.32 12.68 -2.04
N ILE A 70 -51.01 11.40 -1.78
CA ILE A 70 -49.64 10.88 -1.85
C ILE A 70 -49.11 10.97 -3.29
N GLN A 71 -49.91 10.56 -4.27
CA GLN A 71 -49.51 10.64 -5.69
C GLN A 71 -49.35 12.07 -6.17
N GLU A 72 -50.20 13.00 -5.74
CA GLU A 72 -50.05 14.42 -6.07
C GLU A 72 -48.80 15.03 -5.42
N ALA A 73 -48.51 14.69 -4.17
CA ALA A 73 -47.30 15.13 -3.49
C ALA A 73 -46.03 14.57 -4.16
N GLU A 74 -46.06 13.30 -4.56
CA GLU A 74 -45.00 12.65 -5.31
C GLU A 74 -44.82 13.27 -6.70
N ASN A 75 -45.92 13.48 -7.43
CA ASN A 75 -45.92 14.14 -8.75
C ASN A 75 -45.41 15.58 -8.66
N LYS A 76 -45.77 16.35 -7.61
CA LYS A 76 -45.24 17.69 -7.36
C LYS A 76 -43.73 17.65 -7.05
N ARG A 77 -43.26 16.69 -6.26
CA ARG A 77 -41.84 16.49 -5.96
C ARG A 77 -41.04 16.12 -7.21
N LEU A 78 -41.58 15.23 -8.04
CA LEU A 78 -40.96 14.73 -9.26
C LEU A 78 -41.13 15.67 -10.46
N ALA A 79 -42.11 16.58 -10.45
CA ALA A 79 -42.33 17.58 -11.50
C ALA A 79 -41.11 18.48 -11.74
N LYS A 80 -40.27 18.68 -10.71
CA LYS A 80 -38.97 19.36 -10.83
C LYS A 80 -38.04 18.72 -11.87
N TRP A 81 -38.22 17.43 -12.15
CA TRP A 81 -37.40 16.64 -13.08
C TRP A 81 -38.03 16.49 -14.48
N GLY A 82 -39.19 17.13 -14.74
CA GLY A 82 -39.84 17.19 -16.05
C GLY A 82 -39.99 15.82 -16.72
N ARG A 83 -39.45 15.66 -17.92
CA ARG A 83 -39.47 14.41 -18.71
C ARG A 83 -38.79 13.21 -18.04
N PHE A 84 -38.00 13.42 -16.99
CA PHE A 84 -37.31 12.36 -16.26
C PHE A 84 -38.02 11.95 -14.97
N ALA A 85 -39.16 12.57 -14.62
CA ALA A 85 -39.91 12.29 -13.40
C ALA A 85 -40.14 10.79 -13.16
N GLY A 86 -40.58 10.05 -14.18
CA GLY A 86 -40.83 8.60 -14.07
C GLY A 86 -39.57 7.72 -14.01
N THR A 87 -38.41 8.22 -14.48
CA THR A 87 -37.13 7.51 -14.35
C THR A 87 -36.49 7.81 -12.99
N VAL A 88 -36.57 9.07 -12.54
CA VAL A 88 -36.08 9.51 -11.23
C VAL A 88 -36.83 8.79 -10.11
N GLY A 89 -38.16 8.69 -10.17
CA GLY A 89 -38.92 7.94 -9.15
C GLY A 89 -38.49 6.47 -9.04
N ARG A 90 -38.31 5.78 -10.17
CA ARG A 90 -37.85 4.38 -10.18
C ARG A 90 -36.42 4.21 -9.68
N VAL A 91 -35.53 5.14 -10.01
CA VAL A 91 -34.14 5.13 -9.53
C VAL A 91 -34.10 5.42 -8.03
N GLU A 92 -34.88 6.39 -7.54
CA GLU A 92 -34.95 6.73 -6.12
C GLU A 92 -35.54 5.58 -5.30
N ASP A 93 -36.53 4.87 -5.83
CA ASP A 93 -37.06 3.64 -5.24
C ASP A 93 -36.03 2.51 -5.23
N PHE A 94 -35.26 2.35 -6.30
CA PHE A 94 -34.17 1.38 -6.38
C PHE A 94 -33.07 1.67 -5.35
N PHE A 95 -32.62 2.93 -5.24
CA PHE A 95 -31.64 3.33 -4.22
C PHE A 95 -32.21 3.23 -2.80
N ARG A 96 -33.52 3.46 -2.61
CA ARG A 96 -34.18 3.29 -1.30
C ARG A 96 -34.20 1.82 -0.86
N LEU A 97 -34.48 0.90 -1.79
CA LEU A 97 -34.57 -0.53 -1.48
C LEU A 97 -33.19 -1.21 -1.40
N TYR A 98 -32.24 -0.80 -2.25
CA TYR A 98 -30.95 -1.49 -2.44
C TYR A 98 -29.73 -0.68 -1.97
N ARG A 99 -29.91 0.33 -1.11
CA ARG A 99 -28.83 1.22 -0.64
C ARG A 99 -27.59 0.49 -0.16
N THR A 100 -27.77 -0.60 0.60
CA THR A 100 -26.68 -1.42 1.15
C THR A 100 -25.98 -2.24 0.07
N HIS A 101 -26.74 -2.89 -0.82
CA HIS A 101 -26.18 -3.68 -1.92
C HIS A 101 -25.37 -2.82 -2.89
N VAL A 102 -25.85 -1.62 -3.23
CA VAL A 102 -25.10 -0.71 -4.12
C VAL A 102 -23.77 -0.30 -3.51
N LEU A 103 -23.72 0.04 -2.22
CA LEU A 103 -22.47 0.39 -1.54
C LEU A 103 -21.50 -0.80 -1.51
N VAL A 104 -21.99 -2.01 -1.23
CA VAL A 104 -21.17 -3.23 -1.24
C VAL A 104 -20.62 -3.53 -2.63
N THR A 105 -21.44 -3.40 -3.69
CA THR A 105 -20.98 -3.61 -5.06
C THR A 105 -19.92 -2.60 -5.47
N ILE A 106 -20.09 -1.32 -5.13
CA ILE A 106 -19.08 -0.28 -5.40
C ILE A 106 -17.77 -0.59 -4.68
N ALA A 107 -17.84 -1.01 -3.41
CA ALA A 107 -16.65 -1.40 -2.64
C ALA A 107 -15.92 -2.60 -3.29
N ILE A 108 -16.66 -3.62 -3.72
CA ILE A 108 -16.09 -4.79 -4.41
C ILE A 108 -15.42 -4.36 -5.72
N VAL A 109 -16.07 -3.52 -6.53
CA VAL A 109 -15.51 -3.01 -7.78
C VAL A 109 -14.24 -2.19 -7.52
N ALA A 110 -14.22 -1.34 -6.49
CA ALA A 110 -13.03 -0.59 -6.13
C ALA A 110 -11.86 -1.50 -5.73
N VAL A 111 -12.12 -2.56 -4.95
CA VAL A 111 -11.12 -3.57 -4.58
C VAL A 111 -10.61 -4.32 -5.81
N LEU A 112 -11.48 -4.69 -6.75
CA LEU A 112 -11.07 -5.36 -7.99
C LEU A 112 -10.20 -4.46 -8.86
N ILE A 113 -10.56 -3.18 -9.03
CA ILE A 113 -9.75 -2.21 -9.78
C ILE A 113 -8.38 -2.03 -9.12
N ALA A 114 -8.34 -1.85 -7.80
CA ALA A 114 -7.10 -1.72 -7.05
C ALA A 114 -6.23 -2.99 -7.15
N GLY A 115 -6.85 -4.17 -7.10
CA GLY A 115 -6.18 -5.45 -7.29
C GLY A 115 -5.55 -5.60 -8.67
N VAL A 116 -6.28 -5.28 -9.74
CA VAL A 116 -5.76 -5.34 -11.12
C VAL A 116 -4.62 -4.36 -11.32
N ALA A 117 -4.76 -3.10 -10.87
CA ALA A 117 -3.71 -2.10 -10.95
C ALA A 117 -2.46 -2.51 -10.16
N GLY A 118 -2.64 -3.10 -8.96
CA GLY A 118 -1.57 -3.63 -8.14
C GLY A 118 -0.81 -4.77 -8.82
N VAL A 119 -1.53 -5.71 -9.45
CA VAL A 119 -0.92 -6.82 -10.19
C VAL A 119 -0.14 -6.33 -11.41
N GLN A 120 -0.71 -5.40 -12.19
CA GLN A 120 -0.01 -4.83 -13.34
C GLN A 120 1.28 -4.12 -12.94
N ASN A 121 1.23 -3.26 -11.92
CA ASN A 121 2.40 -2.56 -11.41
C ASN A 121 3.45 -3.54 -10.86
N TYR A 122 3.03 -4.61 -10.17
CA TYR A 122 3.94 -5.65 -9.70
C TYR A 122 4.61 -6.42 -10.85
N LEU A 123 3.86 -6.76 -11.89
CA LEU A 123 4.39 -7.44 -13.08
C LEU A 123 5.31 -6.53 -13.90
N GLU A 124 4.99 -5.25 -14.02
CA GLU A 124 5.85 -4.27 -14.68
C GLU A 124 7.16 -4.08 -13.93
N LYS A 125 7.12 -3.93 -12.61
CA LYS A 125 8.33 -3.87 -11.77
C LYS A 125 9.20 -5.11 -11.95
N LYS A 126 8.59 -6.31 -11.90
CA LYS A 126 9.30 -7.57 -12.15
C LYS A 126 9.86 -7.68 -13.56
N ARG A 127 9.15 -7.18 -14.58
CA ARG A 127 9.63 -7.20 -15.96
C ARG A 127 10.81 -6.25 -16.13
N ILE A 128 10.76 -5.06 -15.54
CA ILE A 128 11.85 -4.09 -15.56
C ILE A 128 13.06 -4.70 -14.84
N GLU A 129 12.87 -5.24 -13.65
CA GLU A 129 13.91 -5.91 -12.86
C GLU A 129 14.51 -7.13 -13.58
N ALA A 130 13.68 -7.95 -14.23
CA ALA A 130 14.14 -9.09 -15.02
C ALA A 130 14.76 -8.71 -16.37
N SER A 131 14.50 -7.49 -16.88
CA SER A 131 15.11 -6.96 -18.10
C SER A 131 16.45 -6.27 -17.84
N LEU A 132 16.74 -5.91 -16.59
CA LEU A 132 18.07 -5.47 -16.21
C LEU A 132 19.02 -6.67 -16.28
N PRO A 133 20.25 -6.48 -16.81
CA PRO A 133 21.26 -7.52 -16.71
C PRO A 133 21.44 -7.92 -15.23
N PRO A 134 21.73 -9.21 -14.96
CA PRO A 134 21.97 -9.66 -13.59
C PRO A 134 23.08 -8.82 -12.97
N VAL A 135 22.92 -8.46 -11.70
CA VAL A 135 23.92 -7.70 -10.95
C VAL A 135 25.21 -8.52 -10.91
N ASP A 136 26.28 -7.96 -11.45
CA ASP A 136 27.59 -8.60 -11.46
C ASP A 136 28.24 -8.54 -10.07
N LEU A 137 28.07 -7.41 -9.37
CA LEU A 137 28.57 -7.21 -8.02
C LEU A 137 27.64 -6.27 -7.24
N ASN A 138 27.27 -6.66 -6.02
CA ASN A 138 26.70 -5.75 -5.04
C ASN A 138 27.79 -5.32 -4.04
N ILE A 139 28.08 -4.02 -3.98
CA ILE A 139 29.14 -3.45 -3.14
C ILE A 139 28.53 -2.51 -2.11
N ILE A 140 28.87 -2.71 -0.85
CA ILE A 140 28.48 -1.78 0.22
C ILE A 140 29.74 -1.15 0.81
N PHE A 141 29.80 0.17 0.77
CA PHE A 141 30.81 0.98 1.43
C PHE A 141 30.30 1.31 2.83
N ILE A 142 31.02 0.88 3.87
CA ILE A 142 30.64 1.10 5.27
C ILE A 142 31.79 1.78 6.01
N GLY A 143 31.53 2.96 6.55
CA GLY A 143 32.54 3.73 7.27
C GLY A 143 32.34 5.21 7.13
N ASN A 144 33.39 5.98 7.42
CA ASN A 144 33.40 7.43 7.26
C ASN A 144 33.55 7.81 5.78
N TYR A 145 32.48 7.57 5.01
CA TYR A 145 32.41 7.77 3.58
C TYR A 145 31.33 8.79 3.22
N MET A 146 31.65 9.69 2.30
CA MET A 146 30.67 10.60 1.72
C MET A 146 30.76 10.54 0.20
N ALA A 147 29.70 10.09 -0.46
CA ALA A 147 29.63 10.11 -1.92
C ALA A 147 29.74 11.55 -2.43
N GLU A 148 30.56 11.75 -3.47
CA GLU A 148 30.69 13.01 -4.17
C GLU A 148 29.76 13.03 -5.37
N ASN A 149 29.16 14.18 -5.65
CA ASN A 149 28.28 14.39 -6.80
C ASN A 149 27.06 13.44 -6.87
N ASP A 150 26.69 12.82 -5.74
CA ASP A 150 25.50 11.97 -5.62
C ASP A 150 24.33 12.79 -5.07
N LEU A 151 23.67 13.54 -5.96
CA LEU A 151 22.54 14.41 -5.61
C LEU A 151 21.28 13.60 -5.21
N GLU A 152 21.17 12.38 -5.71
CA GLU A 152 20.02 11.50 -5.46
C GLU A 152 20.24 10.54 -4.29
N GLY A 153 21.48 10.40 -3.82
CA GLY A 153 21.85 9.50 -2.72
C GLY A 153 21.73 8.03 -3.10
N ASN A 154 21.87 7.70 -4.37
CA ASN A 154 21.60 6.38 -4.94
C ASN A 154 22.86 5.61 -5.35
N GLY A 155 24.06 6.17 -5.14
CA GLY A 155 25.34 5.51 -5.44
C GLY A 155 25.76 5.51 -6.92
N GLN A 156 24.93 6.04 -7.83
CA GLN A 156 25.18 6.01 -9.29
C GLN A 156 26.57 6.53 -9.71
N PRO A 157 27.10 7.63 -9.16
CA PRO A 157 28.42 8.11 -9.56
C PRO A 157 29.53 7.09 -9.29
N VAL A 158 29.41 6.33 -8.19
CA VAL A 158 30.37 5.29 -7.80
C VAL A 158 30.19 4.05 -8.69
N GLU A 159 28.94 3.67 -8.99
CA GLU A 159 28.63 2.58 -9.93
C GLU A 159 29.26 2.84 -11.31
N GLU A 160 29.09 4.04 -11.86
CA GLU A 160 29.67 4.42 -13.15
C GLU A 160 31.21 4.40 -13.15
N ALA A 161 31.83 4.83 -12.05
CA ALA A 161 33.28 4.78 -11.89
C ALA A 161 33.78 3.32 -11.85
N LEU A 162 33.08 2.44 -11.15
CA LEU A 162 33.39 1.02 -11.09
C LEU A 162 33.20 0.33 -12.45
N LEU A 163 32.11 0.59 -13.17
CA LEU A 163 31.90 0.05 -14.52
C LEU A 163 32.97 0.51 -15.52
N LYS A 164 33.54 1.70 -15.34
CA LYS A 164 34.70 2.16 -16.14
C LYS A 164 35.98 1.40 -15.79
N ALA A 165 36.16 1.06 -14.51
CA ALA A 165 37.33 0.30 -14.04
C ALA A 165 37.24 -1.20 -14.41
N PHE A 166 36.02 -1.74 -14.49
CA PHE A 166 35.71 -3.14 -14.80
C PHE A 166 34.76 -3.22 -16.02
N PRO A 167 35.28 -3.00 -17.25
CA PRO A 167 34.47 -2.95 -18.48
C PRO A 167 33.79 -4.28 -18.83
N GLU A 168 34.22 -5.39 -18.23
CA GLU A 168 33.59 -6.71 -18.35
C GLU A 168 32.28 -6.83 -17.57
N TRP A 169 32.03 -5.93 -16.60
CA TRP A 169 30.78 -5.89 -15.83
C TRP A 169 29.73 -5.05 -16.55
N ARG A 170 28.49 -5.51 -16.48
CA ARG A 170 27.31 -4.89 -17.08
C ARG A 170 26.51 -4.12 -16.06
N ARG A 171 26.52 -4.54 -14.79
CA ARG A 171 25.78 -3.89 -13.72
C ARG A 171 26.46 -4.10 -12.36
N VAL A 172 26.70 -3.01 -11.66
CA VAL A 172 27.14 -2.99 -10.26
C VAL A 172 26.10 -2.22 -9.48
N GLU A 173 25.76 -2.71 -8.28
CA GLU A 173 24.94 -1.96 -7.33
C GLU A 173 25.83 -1.47 -6.20
N VAL A 174 25.76 -0.18 -5.89
CA VAL A 174 26.56 0.43 -4.82
C VAL A 174 25.67 1.07 -3.77
N THR A 175 25.86 0.68 -2.52
CA THR A 175 25.27 1.37 -1.37
C THR A 175 26.37 1.98 -0.50
N THR A 176 26.22 3.24 -0.11
CA THR A 176 27.14 3.91 0.83
C THR A 176 26.45 4.11 2.18
N LEU A 177 27.05 3.56 3.23
CA LEU A 177 26.57 3.61 4.60
C LEU A 177 27.57 4.38 5.46
N TYR A 178 27.20 5.62 5.77
CA TYR A 178 27.98 6.46 6.65
C TYR A 178 27.92 5.95 8.09
N ILE A 179 29.08 5.67 8.66
CA ILE A 179 29.27 5.46 10.10
C ILE A 179 30.28 6.52 10.57
N PRO A 180 29.90 7.38 11.53
CA PRO A 180 30.84 8.36 12.07
C PRO A 180 32.01 7.67 12.78
N PRO A 181 33.20 8.26 12.78
CA PRO A 181 34.37 7.67 13.43
C PRO A 181 34.14 7.48 14.93
N SER A 182 34.76 6.45 15.49
CA SER A 182 34.53 5.93 16.86
C SER A 182 34.80 6.92 18.01
N ASN A 183 35.35 8.10 17.69
CA ASN A 183 35.62 9.20 18.62
C ASN A 183 34.54 10.28 18.63
N SER A 184 33.44 10.10 17.89
CA SER A 184 32.34 11.07 17.83
C SER A 184 31.37 10.87 19.00
N GLU A 185 31.10 11.93 19.78
CA GLU A 185 30.22 11.81 20.95
C GLU A 185 28.75 11.60 20.52
N GLY A 186 28.20 10.42 20.82
CA GLY A 186 26.77 10.24 21.09
C GLY A 186 25.83 9.92 19.92
N GLY A 187 26.32 9.54 18.73
CA GLY A 187 25.48 9.26 17.56
C GLY A 187 25.57 7.83 16.98
N ASP A 188 26.56 7.04 17.39
CA ASP A 188 27.05 5.89 16.61
C ASP A 188 26.03 4.75 16.47
N MET A 189 25.21 4.52 17.50
CA MET A 189 24.33 3.35 17.55
C MET A 189 23.25 3.33 16.45
N VAL A 190 22.73 4.50 16.06
CA VAL A 190 21.70 4.59 15.01
C VAL A 190 22.28 4.24 13.64
N TYR A 191 23.48 4.74 13.34
CA TYR A 191 24.18 4.44 12.08
C TYR A 191 24.56 2.96 11.99
N VAL A 192 25.06 2.39 13.09
CA VAL A 192 25.38 0.95 13.18
C VAL A 192 24.12 0.10 13.00
N GLN A 193 23.00 0.45 13.63
CA GLN A 193 21.72 -0.28 13.45
C GLN A 193 21.23 -0.21 12.01
N LYS A 194 21.32 0.96 11.36
CA LYS A 194 20.99 1.10 9.94
C LYS A 194 21.90 0.21 9.09
N ALA A 195 23.20 0.16 9.39
CA ALA A 195 24.13 -0.66 8.65
C ALA A 195 23.83 -2.17 8.77
N ILE A 196 23.51 -2.65 9.97
CA ILE A 196 23.10 -4.05 10.18
C ILE A 196 21.82 -4.38 9.40
N ALA A 197 20.83 -3.47 9.43
CA ALA A 197 19.57 -3.67 8.70
C ALA A 197 19.81 -3.77 7.19
N GLU A 198 20.67 -2.90 6.65
CA GLU A 198 21.02 -2.90 5.22
C GLU A 198 21.79 -4.17 4.84
N LEU A 199 22.84 -4.53 5.58
CA LEU A 199 23.61 -5.76 5.37
C LEU A 199 22.74 -7.03 5.33
N THR A 200 21.68 -7.04 6.15
CA THR A 200 20.72 -8.15 6.19
C THR A 200 19.77 -8.14 4.99
N ALA A 201 19.42 -6.96 4.48
CA ALA A 201 18.44 -6.79 3.41
C ALA A 201 19.03 -7.01 2.01
N SER A 202 20.24 -6.51 1.74
CA SER A 202 20.82 -6.47 0.39
C SER A 202 21.86 -7.56 0.09
N THR A 203 22.28 -8.36 1.08
CA THR A 203 23.24 -9.48 0.92
C THR A 203 24.42 -9.12 0.00
N PRO A 204 25.33 -8.23 0.44
CA PRO A 204 26.42 -7.74 -0.40
C PRO A 204 27.38 -8.85 -0.80
N ASP A 205 28.04 -8.66 -1.95
CA ASP A 205 29.14 -9.51 -2.41
C ASP A 205 30.48 -9.00 -1.88
N VAL A 206 30.67 -7.68 -1.91
CA VAL A 206 31.88 -6.99 -1.44
C VAL A 206 31.51 -5.94 -0.39
N LEU A 207 32.32 -5.88 0.66
CA LEU A 207 32.29 -4.81 1.65
C LEU A 207 33.56 -3.98 1.51
N VAL A 208 33.40 -2.67 1.34
CA VAL A 208 34.52 -1.73 1.40
C VAL A 208 34.45 -0.98 2.72
N LEU A 209 35.48 -1.15 3.53
CA LEU A 209 35.50 -0.81 4.94
C LEU A 209 36.64 0.14 5.27
N ASP A 210 36.47 0.93 6.31
CA ASP A 210 37.54 1.70 6.92
C ASP A 210 38.19 0.92 8.08
N LYS A 211 39.19 1.54 8.70
CA LYS A 211 39.92 0.97 9.84
C LYS A 211 39.04 0.54 11.00
N ASP A 212 37.99 1.30 11.27
CA ASP A 212 37.15 1.15 12.46
C ASP A 212 36.09 0.07 12.25
N THR A 213 35.59 -0.04 11.01
CA THR A 213 34.53 -0.98 10.63
C THR A 213 35.03 -2.38 10.28
N LEU A 214 36.28 -2.53 9.83
CA LEU A 214 36.86 -3.85 9.52
C LEU A 214 36.87 -4.80 10.74
N PRO A 215 37.42 -4.42 11.92
CA PRO A 215 37.42 -5.30 13.08
C PRO A 215 36.02 -5.66 13.55
N TRP A 216 35.09 -4.70 13.50
CA TRP A 216 33.70 -4.91 13.86
C TRP A 216 33.05 -6.01 12.99
N LEU A 217 33.16 -5.92 11.67
CA LEU A 217 32.57 -6.92 10.78
C LEU A 217 33.29 -8.27 10.79
N ALA A 218 34.62 -8.27 10.93
CA ALA A 218 35.38 -9.51 11.07
C ALA A 218 34.95 -10.31 12.31
N GLN A 219 34.79 -9.65 13.46
CA GLN A 219 34.36 -10.28 14.71
C GLN A 219 32.93 -10.83 14.62
N GLN A 220 32.03 -10.15 13.89
CA GLN A 220 30.67 -10.63 13.66
C GLN A 220 30.57 -11.73 12.59
N GLY A 221 31.69 -12.16 12.02
CA GLY A 221 31.71 -13.16 10.94
C GLY A 221 31.08 -12.67 9.65
N GLY A 222 31.01 -11.35 9.43
CA GLY A 222 30.47 -10.74 8.22
C GLY A 222 31.39 -10.83 7.01
N LEU A 223 32.65 -11.24 7.20
CA LEU A 223 33.68 -11.31 6.18
C LEU A 223 34.21 -12.73 5.98
N GLU A 224 34.49 -13.07 4.73
CA GLU A 224 35.19 -14.29 4.34
C GLU A 224 36.70 -14.15 4.61
N LEU A 225 37.32 -15.23 5.09
CA LEU A 225 38.76 -15.32 5.26
C LEU A 225 39.48 -15.37 3.90
N LEU A 226 40.55 -14.59 3.75
CA LEU A 226 41.40 -14.64 2.57
C LEU A 226 42.44 -15.75 2.73
N ASP A 227 42.36 -16.80 1.91
CA ASP A 227 43.31 -17.91 1.98
C ASP A 227 44.74 -17.48 1.56
N ASP A 228 45.74 -18.16 2.12
CA ASP A 228 47.15 -17.84 1.81
C ASP A 228 47.51 -18.15 0.34
N SER A 229 46.82 -19.08 -0.30
CA SER A 229 47.04 -19.44 -1.70
C SER A 229 46.64 -18.31 -2.65
N ARG A 230 45.48 -17.67 -2.48
CA ARG A 230 45.07 -16.50 -3.27
C ARG A 230 45.98 -15.31 -2.98
N LEU A 231 46.28 -15.05 -1.71
CA LEU A 231 47.15 -13.94 -1.34
C LEU A 231 48.55 -14.11 -1.95
N SER A 232 49.09 -15.32 -1.97
CA SER A 232 50.37 -15.62 -2.63
C SER A 232 50.31 -15.41 -4.14
N LYS A 233 49.16 -15.72 -4.78
CA LYS A 233 48.94 -15.49 -6.20
C LYS A 233 48.85 -13.99 -6.53
N TRP A 234 48.11 -13.22 -5.73
CA TRP A 234 47.88 -11.80 -5.99
C TRP A 234 49.11 -10.92 -5.72
N PHE A 235 49.92 -11.28 -4.73
CA PHE A 235 51.12 -10.54 -4.34
C PHE A 235 52.42 -11.24 -4.79
N SER A 236 52.40 -12.01 -5.88
CA SER A 236 53.57 -12.79 -6.34
C SER A 236 54.84 -11.96 -6.57
N THR A 237 54.71 -10.64 -6.74
CA THR A 237 55.79 -9.69 -7.06
C THR A 237 55.94 -8.55 -6.05
N GLY A 238 55.20 -8.53 -4.93
CA GLY A 238 55.17 -7.41 -3.99
C GLY A 238 55.03 -7.83 -2.52
N SER A 239 55.18 -6.86 -1.60
CA SER A 239 55.04 -7.12 -0.16
C SER A 239 53.55 -7.19 0.23
N LYS A 240 53.10 -8.39 0.63
CA LYS A 240 51.74 -8.66 1.13
C LYS A 240 51.40 -7.85 2.40
N ASP A 241 52.40 -7.61 3.25
CA ASP A 241 52.17 -7.16 4.63
C ASP A 241 51.70 -5.71 4.74
N SER A 242 51.99 -4.87 3.74
CA SER A 242 51.56 -3.47 3.76
C SER A 242 50.11 -3.27 3.33
N TYR A 243 49.54 -4.21 2.57
CA TYR A 243 48.24 -4.07 1.93
C TYR A 243 47.19 -5.05 2.45
N VAL A 244 47.59 -6.21 2.96
CA VAL A 244 46.64 -7.14 3.58
C VAL A 244 46.30 -6.66 4.98
N ARG A 245 45.01 -6.42 5.22
CA ARG A 245 44.47 -6.03 6.53
C ARG A 245 43.95 -7.26 7.24
N LYS A 246 44.44 -7.44 8.46
CA LYS A 246 44.05 -8.52 9.36
C LYS A 246 43.13 -8.00 10.44
N ALA A 247 42.28 -8.87 10.94
CA ALA A 247 41.43 -8.60 12.10
C ALA A 247 41.31 -9.86 12.96
N LEU A 248 40.97 -9.66 14.23
CA LEU A 248 40.75 -10.75 15.18
C LEU A 248 39.49 -11.53 14.80
N ASN A 249 39.61 -12.85 14.68
CA ASN A 249 38.48 -13.75 14.53
C ASN A 249 38.01 -14.22 15.91
N ASP A 250 36.74 -14.00 16.23
CA ASP A 250 36.18 -14.34 17.55
C ASP A 250 36.09 -15.86 17.79
N LYS A 251 36.10 -16.67 16.72
CA LYS A 251 35.98 -18.13 16.82
C LYS A 251 37.24 -18.81 17.33
N ASP A 252 38.41 -18.29 16.99
CA ASP A 252 39.71 -18.89 17.35
C ASP A 252 40.66 -17.95 18.10
N GLY A 253 40.30 -16.68 18.23
CA GLY A 253 41.09 -15.67 18.92
C GLY A 253 42.39 -15.29 18.20
N ALA A 254 42.52 -15.62 16.91
CA ALA A 254 43.69 -15.30 16.10
C ALA A 254 43.42 -14.19 15.08
N GLU A 255 44.47 -13.48 14.68
CA GLU A 255 44.39 -12.52 13.59
C GLU A 255 44.44 -13.23 12.23
N HIS A 256 43.43 -12.97 11.40
CA HIS A 256 43.35 -13.50 10.06
C HIS A 256 43.25 -12.41 9.00
N PRO A 257 43.71 -12.65 7.77
CA PRO A 257 43.53 -11.73 6.67
C PRO A 257 42.07 -11.70 6.19
N TYR A 258 41.47 -10.52 6.18
CA TYR A 258 40.06 -10.32 5.79
C TYR A 258 39.89 -9.34 4.63
N GLY A 259 40.86 -8.46 4.40
CA GLY A 259 40.71 -7.44 3.37
C GLY A 259 42.02 -6.97 2.75
N ILE A 260 41.86 -6.29 1.62
CA ILE A 260 42.93 -5.66 0.85
C ILE A 260 42.75 -4.14 0.93
N ASP A 261 43.74 -3.46 1.48
CA ASP A 261 43.83 -2.01 1.44
C ASP A 261 44.27 -1.55 0.05
N PHE A 262 43.41 -0.79 -0.61
CA PHE A 262 43.65 -0.19 -1.92
C PHE A 262 43.53 1.33 -1.89
N THR A 263 43.61 1.95 -0.70
CA THR A 263 43.42 3.39 -0.48
C THR A 263 44.28 4.25 -1.42
N ASN A 264 45.53 3.84 -1.65
CA ASN A 264 46.50 4.58 -2.48
C ASN A 264 46.56 4.10 -3.94
N SER A 265 45.52 3.41 -4.42
CA SER A 265 45.44 2.88 -5.78
C SER A 265 44.82 3.86 -6.78
N LYS A 266 44.99 3.58 -8.07
CA LYS A 266 44.32 4.33 -9.15
C LYS A 266 42.81 4.12 -9.09
N LEU A 267 42.37 2.91 -8.76
CA LEU A 267 40.97 2.57 -8.54
C LEU A 267 40.35 3.47 -7.46
N ALA A 268 40.96 3.54 -6.26
CA ALA A 268 40.49 4.41 -5.18
C ALA A 268 40.38 5.88 -5.64
N SER A 269 41.43 6.38 -6.30
CA SER A 269 41.48 7.75 -6.82
C SER A 269 40.40 8.07 -7.87
N SER A 270 39.85 7.05 -8.52
CA SER A 270 38.82 7.19 -9.56
C SER A 270 37.39 7.18 -9.01
N LEU A 271 37.19 6.76 -7.76
CA LEU A 271 35.88 6.71 -7.14
C LEU A 271 35.47 8.13 -6.69
N PRO A 272 34.28 8.63 -7.06
CA PRO A 272 33.78 9.92 -6.60
C PRO A 272 33.26 9.80 -5.17
N LEU A 273 34.17 9.59 -4.21
CA LEU A 273 33.84 9.31 -2.83
C LEU A 273 34.92 9.91 -1.91
N LYS A 274 34.51 10.69 -0.92
CA LYS A 274 35.42 11.15 0.14
C LYS A 274 35.68 10.00 1.09
N HIS A 275 36.93 9.58 1.16
CA HIS A 275 37.35 8.47 1.99
C HIS A 275 38.63 8.79 2.77
N GLY A 276 38.76 8.15 3.93
CA GLY A 276 40.04 8.00 4.63
C GLY A 276 40.77 6.76 4.11
N GLU A 277 40.34 5.60 4.56
CA GLU A 277 40.87 4.28 4.15
C GLU A 277 39.81 3.48 3.38
N LEU A 278 40.26 2.69 2.41
CA LEU A 278 39.45 1.78 1.61
C LEU A 278 40.03 0.37 1.69
N ILE A 279 39.35 -0.49 2.44
CA ILE A 279 39.72 -1.88 2.67
C ILE A 279 38.63 -2.77 2.08
N ALA A 280 38.91 -3.44 0.97
CA ALA A 280 37.96 -4.34 0.33
C ALA A 280 38.01 -5.74 0.98
N GLY A 281 36.87 -6.25 1.41
CA GLY A 281 36.67 -7.61 1.89
C GLY A 281 35.52 -8.30 1.16
N VAL A 282 35.52 -9.63 1.14
CA VAL A 282 34.40 -10.42 0.59
C VAL A 282 33.41 -10.69 1.70
N SER A 283 32.13 -10.44 1.44
CA SER A 283 31.05 -10.77 2.38
C SER A 283 30.96 -12.28 2.57
N ALA A 284 30.79 -12.74 3.81
CA ALA A 284 30.60 -14.17 4.11
C ALA A 284 29.38 -14.77 3.38
N GLY A 285 28.35 -13.94 3.14
CA GLY A 285 27.11 -14.28 2.45
C GLY A 285 27.09 -13.97 0.96
N ALA A 286 28.22 -13.63 0.34
CA ALA A 286 28.30 -13.22 -1.06
C ALA A 286 27.70 -14.27 -2.01
N VAL A 287 26.89 -13.81 -2.97
CA VAL A 287 26.27 -14.61 -4.02
C VAL A 287 27.23 -14.78 -5.19
N ASN A 288 27.92 -13.70 -5.57
CA ASN A 288 28.88 -13.66 -6.67
C ASN A 288 30.34 -13.74 -6.16
N LYS A 289 30.65 -14.74 -5.32
CA LYS A 289 31.98 -14.89 -4.69
C LYS A 289 33.16 -14.75 -5.66
N GLU A 290 33.11 -15.39 -6.83
CA GLU A 290 34.21 -15.33 -7.80
C GLU A 290 34.46 -13.91 -8.32
N LYS A 291 33.40 -13.13 -8.60
CA LYS A 291 33.55 -11.74 -9.02
C LYS A 291 34.00 -10.85 -7.87
N ALA A 292 33.57 -11.15 -6.64
CA ALA A 292 34.07 -10.45 -5.45
C ALA A 292 35.57 -10.67 -5.28
N PHE A 293 36.05 -11.89 -5.51
CA PHE A 293 37.48 -12.18 -5.51
C PHE A 293 38.24 -11.55 -6.69
N GLN A 294 37.62 -11.43 -7.88
CA GLN A 294 38.21 -10.66 -8.99
C GLN A 294 38.36 -9.18 -8.64
N PHE A 295 37.39 -8.59 -7.93
CA PHE A 295 37.51 -7.22 -7.42
C PHE A 295 38.70 -7.09 -6.47
N LEU A 296 38.83 -7.99 -5.49
CA LEU A 296 39.97 -7.99 -4.56
C LEU A 296 41.31 -8.23 -5.27
N GLU A 297 41.37 -9.11 -6.28
CA GLU A 297 42.56 -9.34 -7.11
C GLU A 297 42.98 -8.05 -7.81
N ARG A 298 42.03 -7.28 -8.34
CA ARG A 298 42.29 -5.98 -8.95
C ARG A 298 42.79 -4.96 -7.92
N CYS A 299 42.16 -4.89 -6.76
CA CYS A 299 42.62 -4.05 -5.64
C CYS A 299 44.07 -4.38 -5.25
N ALA A 300 44.41 -5.66 -5.12
CA ALA A 300 45.74 -6.12 -4.78
C ALA A 300 46.79 -5.77 -5.86
N ALA A 301 46.44 -5.99 -7.14
CA ALA A 301 47.31 -5.69 -8.26
C ALA A 301 47.66 -4.19 -8.34
N GLU A 302 46.68 -3.31 -8.09
CA GLU A 302 46.92 -1.87 -8.11
C GLU A 302 47.62 -1.36 -6.85
N ALA A 303 47.33 -1.96 -5.68
CA ALA A 303 47.99 -1.59 -4.43
C ALA A 303 49.50 -1.87 -4.47
N GLY A 304 49.92 -2.96 -5.12
CA GLY A 304 51.33 -3.34 -5.28
C GLY A 304 52.09 -2.71 -6.45
N SER A 305 51.45 -1.87 -7.28
CA SER A 305 52.02 -1.31 -8.52
C SER A 305 52.54 0.14 -8.41
N ASN A 306 52.71 0.66 -7.18
CA ASN A 306 53.28 1.99 -6.94
C ASN A 306 54.81 1.98 -6.85
#